data_AF-A0A831V5S1-F1
#
_entry.id   AF-A0A831V5S1-F1
#
_cell.length_a   1.000
_cell.length_b   1.000
_cell.length_c   1.000
_cell.angle_alpha   90.00
_cell.angle_beta   90.00
_cell.angle_gamma   90.00
#
_symmetry.space_group_name_H-M   'P 1'
#
loop_
_entity.id
_entity.type
_entity.pdbx_description
1 polymer ?
#
loop_
_entity_poly.entity_id
_entity_poly.type
_entity_poly.pdbx_seq_one_letter_code
_entity_poly.pdbx_strand_id
1 'polypeptide(L)' 'MKCGFCQKELPDDALEKQPRCGLCPGGCRKIHCPFCGYDNPVMPSYLKRLARKKNDQGGSQ' A
#
# COMPACT_ATOMS: atom_id res chain seq x y z
N MET A 1 4.91 1.44 1.64
CA MET A 1 3.95 2.59 1.60
C MET A 1 3.87 3.22 2.99
N LYS A 2 3.47 4.48 3.20
CA LYS A 2 3.30 5.03 4.56
C LYS A 2 1.91 4.74 5.13
N CYS A 3 1.83 4.51 6.44
CA CYS A 3 0.55 4.37 7.15
C CYS A 3 -0.20 5.71 7.15
N GLY A 4 -1.45 5.74 6.70
CA GLY A 4 -2.28 6.95 6.68
C GLY A 4 -2.62 7.52 8.07
N PHE A 5 -2.40 6.75 9.13
CA PHE A 5 -2.67 7.16 10.51
C PHE A 5 -1.39 7.57 11.27
N CYS A 6 -0.47 6.63 11.51
CA CYS A 6 0.74 6.90 12.29
C CYS A 6 1.94 7.38 11.43
N GLN A 7 1.77 7.47 10.12
CA GLN A 7 2.77 7.95 9.15
C GLN A 7 4.09 7.18 9.08
N LYS A 8 4.23 6.07 9.83
CA LYS A 8 5.37 5.16 9.75
C LYS A 8 5.39 4.44 8.39
N GLU A 9 6.60 4.10 7.94
CA GLU A 9 6.81 3.36 6.71
C GLU A 9 6.40 1.89 6.88
N LEU A 10 5.46 1.43 6.05
CA LEU A 10 5.01 0.04 5.99
C LEU A 10 5.90 -0.73 5.01
N PRO A 11 6.41 -1.92 5.40
CA PRO A 11 7.24 -2.75 4.54
C PRO A 11 6.45 -3.22 3.31
N ASP A 12 7.13 -3.33 2.17
CA ASP A 12 6.48 -3.72 0.91
C ASP A 12 5.89 -5.14 0.94
N ASP A 13 6.49 -6.04 1.71
CA ASP A 13 6.01 -7.42 1.91
C ASP A 13 4.86 -7.52 2.93
N ALA A 14 4.39 -6.42 3.53
CA ALA A 14 3.33 -6.45 4.54
C ALA A 14 2.05 -7.15 4.03
N LEU A 15 1.81 -7.08 2.72
CA LEU A 15 0.72 -7.74 2.03
C LEU A 15 0.90 -9.26 1.91
N GLU A 16 2.12 -9.71 1.65
CA GLU A 16 2.41 -11.12 1.42
C GLU A 16 2.53 -11.88 2.74
N LYS A 17 2.96 -11.20 3.79
CA LYS A 17 3.21 -11.78 5.11
C LYS A 17 1.99 -11.80 6.04
N GLN A 18 0.87 -11.16 5.66
CA GLN A 18 -0.33 -11.15 6.51
C GLN A 18 -1.19 -12.41 6.32
N PRO A 19 -1.60 -13.07 7.41
CA PRO A 19 -2.48 -14.23 7.33
C PRO A 19 -3.82 -13.83 6.71
N ARG A 20 -4.22 -14.55 5.66
CA ARG A 20 -5.47 -14.31 4.95
C ARG A 20 -6.58 -15.09 5.66
N CYS A 21 -7.65 -14.42 6.08
CA CYS A 21 -8.79 -15.09 6.71
C CYS A 21 -9.70 -15.86 5.71
N GLY A 22 -9.51 -15.67 4.41
CA GLY A 22 -10.28 -16.35 3.36
C GLY A 22 -11.69 -15.79 3.10
N LEU A 23 -12.14 -14.79 3.87
CA LEU A 23 -13.51 -14.26 3.77
C LEU A 23 -13.76 -13.36 2.54
N CYS A 24 -12.72 -12.80 1.93
CA CYS A 24 -12.84 -11.86 0.81
C CYS A 24 -12.52 -12.53 -0.54
N PRO A 25 -13.43 -12.46 -1.53
CA PRO A 25 -13.12 -12.91 -2.89
C PRO A 25 -11.99 -12.05 -3.48
N GLY A 26 -10.89 -12.70 -3.85
CA GLY A 26 -9.66 -12.06 -4.34
C GLY A 26 -8.65 -11.65 -3.26
N GLY A 27 -8.86 -12.07 -2.00
CA GLY A 27 -7.93 -11.81 -0.90
C GLY A 27 -8.21 -10.50 -0.14
N CYS A 28 -7.49 -10.30 0.97
CA CYS A 28 -7.64 -9.09 1.77
C CYS A 28 -7.17 -7.86 1.00
N ARG A 29 -8.02 -6.83 0.91
CA ARG A 29 -7.73 -5.55 0.25
C ARG A 29 -7.21 -4.49 1.22
N LYS A 30 -6.91 -4.89 2.45
CA LYS A 30 -6.40 -4.03 3.52
C LYS A 30 -5.19 -4.70 4.18
N ILE A 31 -4.28 -3.89 4.70
CA ILE A 31 -3.18 -4.34 5.55
C ILE A 31 -3.24 -3.63 6.90
N HIS A 32 -3.06 -4.39 7.96
CA HIS A 32 -2.88 -3.80 9.28
C HIS A 32 -1.49 -3.20 9.40
N CYS A 33 -1.40 -1.97 9.94
CA CYS A 33 -0.13 -1.37 10.32
C CYS A 33 0.47 -2.12 11.51
N PRO A 34 1.70 -2.68 11.42
CA PRO A 34 2.31 -3.42 12.53
C PRO A 34 2.70 -2.52 13.71
N PHE A 35 2.68 -1.19 13.52
CA PHE A 35 3.06 -0.24 14.56
C PHE A 35 1.89 0.35 15.33
N CYS A 36 0.70 0.42 14.73
CA CYS A 36 -0.46 1.08 15.36
C CYS A 36 -1.79 0.34 15.14
N GLY A 37 -1.80 -0.79 14.42
CA GLY A 37 -3.00 -1.59 14.13
C GLY A 37 -3.90 -1.04 13.02
N TYR A 38 -3.73 0.21 12.60
CA TYR A 38 -4.62 0.85 11.63
C TYR A 38 -4.71 0.10 10.28
N ASP A 39 -5.94 -0.09 9.83
CA ASP A 39 -6.30 -0.70 8.54
C ASP A 39 -5.97 0.23 7.36
N ASN A 40 -4.82 0.00 6.73
CA ASN A 40 -4.46 0.71 5.50
C ASN A 40 -5.03 0.01 4.26
N PRO A 41 -5.57 0.75 3.28
CA PRO A 41 -5.96 0.16 2.00
C PRO A 41 -4.72 -0.34 1.26
N VAL A 42 -4.81 -1.54 0.70
CA VAL A 42 -3.79 -2.09 -0.19
C VAL A 42 -3.82 -1.28 -1.47
N MET A 43 -2.76 -0.51 -1.72
CA MET A 43 -2.59 0.12 -3.02
C MET A 43 -2.18 -0.95 -4.03
N PRO A 44 -3.01 -1.27 -5.04
CA PRO A 44 -2.64 -2.24 -6.06
C PRO A 44 -1.34 -1.83 -6.75
N SER A 45 -0.50 -2.81 -7.06
CA SER A 45 0.82 -2.64 -7.68
C SER A 45 0.80 -1.79 -8.96
N TYR A 46 -0.34 -1.72 -9.64
CA TYR A 46 -0.56 -0.85 -10.79
C TYR A 46 -0.47 0.64 -10.45
N LEU A 47 -0.92 1.08 -9.27
CA LEU A 47 -0.79 2.48 -8.82
C LEU A 47 0.66 2.87 -8.50
N LYS A 48 1.52 1.91 -8.09
CA LYS A 48 2.98 2.15 -7.98
C LYS A 48 3.58 2.52 -9.35
N ARG A 49 3.07 1.97 -10.45
CA ARG A 49 3.57 2.26 -11.80
C ARG A 49 3.14 3.64 -12.29
N LEU A 50 1.93 4.10 -11.93
CA LEU A 50 1.45 5.45 -12.25
C LEU A 50 2.18 6.54 -11.44
N ALA A 51 2.49 6.29 -10.17
CA ALA A 51 3.23 7.24 -9.32
C ALA A 51 4.65 7.51 -9.83
N ARG A 52 5.31 6.52 -10.45
CA ARG A 52 6.63 6.70 -11.08
C ARG A 52 6.59 7.58 -12.33
N LYS A 53 5.45 7.65 -13.04
CA LYS A 53 5.32 8.43 -14.28
C LYS A 53 5.07 9.93 -14.05
N LYS A 54 4.70 10.34 -12.83
CA LYS A 54 4.44 11.75 -12.47
C LYS A 54 5.68 12.57 -12.09
N ASN A 55 6.85 11.95 -11.97
CA ASN A 55 8.11 12.66 -11.72
C ASN A 55 8.89 13.01 -13.00
N ASP A 56 8.33 12.72 -14.19
CA ASP A 56 8.97 12.98 -15.50
C ASP A 56 8.21 14.03 -16.33
N GLN A 57 7.29 14.79 -15.71
CA GLN A 57 6.60 15.92 -16.36
C GLN A 57 6.77 17.19 -15.51
N GLY A 58 8.03 17.54 -15.31
CA GLY A 58 8.48 18.87 -14.92
C GLY A 58 9.66 19.23 -15.80
N GLY A 59 9.41 19.50 -17.08
CA GLY A 59 10.41 19.84 -18.09
C GLY A 59 9.81 20.71 -19.19
N SER A 60 9.97 22.02 -19.01
CA SER A 60 9.84 23.16 -19.94
C SER A 60 9.48 22.91 -21.40
N GLN A 61 8.37 23.52 -21.86
CA GLN A 61 8.38 24.64 -22.81
C GLN A 61 6.97 25.23 -22.96
#